data_AF-A0A2J5PG67-F1
#
_entry.id   AF-A0A2J5PG67-F1
#
_cell.length_a   1.000
_cell.length_b   1.000
_cell.length_c   1.000
_cell.angle_alpha   90.00
_cell.angle_beta   90.00
_cell.angle_gamma   90.00
#
_symmetry.space_group_name_H-M   'P 1'
#
loop_
_entity.id
_entity.type
_entity.pdbx_description
1 polymer ?
#
loop_
_entity_poly.entity_id
_entity_poly.type
_entity_poly.pdbx_seq_one_letter_code
_entity_poly.pdbx_strand_id
1 'polypeptide(L)'
;LDFSVFIPSVMILDENFNVVNVIKNSHFPYTEDSFGANLYKGTFSLPDGYTKLYLLIYTTAKDASGSTVIDNELLQNSMRYDRVSDVGKFSRLAVPHSTTGRIKLELIKSADDRYVTEEAPVRTPVCLQNRPNTAAGISAQEYYEKIRKLLSFKDYEQAIQYVREAECSGFTKARDVFFSVIEDNERKNL
;
A
#
# COMPACT_ATOMS: atom_id res chain seq x y z
N LEU A 1 -27.02 5.66 -5.41
CA LEU A 1 -25.60 5.74 -5.79
C LEU A 1 -24.95 6.68 -4.80
N ASP A 2 -24.16 6.13 -3.87
CA ASP A 2 -23.49 6.89 -2.82
C ASP A 2 -22.37 7.72 -3.44
N PHE A 3 -22.40 9.04 -3.24
CA PHE A 3 -21.40 9.97 -3.74
C PHE A 3 -20.17 9.91 -2.83
N SER A 4 -19.31 8.92 -3.08
CA SER A 4 -18.06 8.69 -2.35
C SER A 4 -16.97 8.22 -3.29
N VAL A 5 -15.72 8.36 -2.87
CA VAL A 5 -14.56 8.01 -3.70
C VAL A 5 -13.57 7.11 -2.94
N PHE A 6 -13.06 6.09 -3.61
CA PHE A 6 -12.00 5.24 -3.07
C PHE A 6 -10.64 5.87 -3.35
N ILE A 7 -9.79 5.96 -2.32
CA ILE A 7 -8.44 6.54 -2.42
C ILE A 7 -7.41 5.42 -2.53
N PRO A 8 -6.82 5.19 -3.73
CA PRO A 8 -5.97 4.03 -3.93
C PRO A 8 -4.55 4.27 -3.42
N SER A 9 -3.99 3.27 -2.77
CA SER A 9 -2.56 3.01 -2.63
C SER A 9 -2.28 1.61 -3.18
N VAL A 10 -1.09 1.39 -3.71
CA VAL A 10 -0.71 0.12 -4.33
C VAL A 10 0.54 -0.42 -3.66
N MET A 11 0.48 -1.65 -3.17
CA MET A 11 1.63 -2.40 -2.68
C MET A 11 1.96 -3.50 -3.69
N ILE A 12 3.20 -3.53 -4.13
CA ILE A 12 3.74 -4.53 -5.06
C ILE A 12 4.53 -5.53 -4.24
N LEU A 13 4.21 -6.81 -4.43
CA LEU A 13 4.78 -7.94 -3.70
C LEU A 13 5.46 -8.90 -4.68
N ASP A 14 6.54 -9.53 -4.25
CA ASP A 14 7.21 -10.59 -5.02
C ASP A 14 6.51 -11.96 -4.84
N GLU A 15 7.07 -12.99 -5.46
CA GLU A 15 6.59 -14.37 -5.35
C GLU A 15 6.52 -14.93 -3.93
N ASN A 16 7.31 -14.38 -3.00
CA ASN A 16 7.38 -14.74 -1.59
C ASN A 16 6.59 -13.76 -0.70
N PHE A 17 5.76 -12.90 -1.30
CA PHE A 17 4.98 -11.85 -0.62
C PHE A 17 5.83 -10.80 0.13
N ASN A 18 7.09 -10.63 -0.25
CA ASN A 18 7.89 -9.51 0.26
C ASN A 18 7.46 -8.21 -0.43
N VAL A 19 7.41 -7.12 0.33
CA VAL A 19 7.14 -5.79 -0.22
C VAL A 19 8.30 -5.36 -1.10
N VAL A 20 8.04 -5.27 -2.40
CA VAL A 20 8.98 -4.77 -3.40
C VAL A 20 8.86 -3.25 -3.51
N ASN A 21 7.64 -2.74 -3.55
CA ASN A 21 7.39 -1.30 -3.65
C ASN A 21 6.01 -0.92 -3.05
N VAL A 22 5.89 0.33 -2.62
CA VAL A 22 4.62 0.92 -2.16
C VAL A 22 4.41 2.26 -2.84
N ILE A 23 3.36 2.35 -3.64
CA ILE A 23 2.91 3.56 -4.33
C ILE A 23 1.79 4.16 -3.49
N LYS A 24 2.07 5.33 -2.92
CA LYS A 24 1.14 6.05 -2.05
C LYS A 24 0.04 6.73 -2.84
N ASN A 25 -1.06 7.06 -2.16
CA ASN A 25 -2.19 7.80 -2.73
C ASN A 25 -1.81 9.11 -3.45
N SER A 26 -0.74 9.78 -3.02
CA SER A 26 -0.25 11.03 -3.62
C SER A 26 0.22 10.86 -5.07
N HIS A 27 0.50 9.63 -5.51
CA HIS A 27 0.86 9.31 -6.90
C HIS A 27 -0.35 9.28 -7.83
N PHE A 28 -1.56 9.22 -7.28
CA PHE A 28 -2.81 9.17 -8.02
C PHE A 28 -3.56 10.49 -7.81
N PRO A 29 -3.27 11.55 -8.59
CA PRO A 29 -4.01 12.80 -8.45
C PRO A 29 -5.49 12.62 -8.79
N TYR A 30 -6.33 13.44 -8.15
CA TYR A 30 -7.73 13.57 -8.50
C TYR A 30 -7.88 14.20 -9.89
N THR A 31 -8.69 13.57 -10.73
CA THR A 31 -9.05 14.05 -12.06
C THR A 31 -10.54 13.80 -12.30
N GLU A 32 -11.20 14.72 -12.99
CA GLU A 32 -12.54 14.47 -13.54
C GLU A 32 -12.39 13.96 -14.98
N ASP A 33 -13.12 12.90 -15.33
CA ASP A 33 -13.31 12.60 -16.74
C ASP A 33 -14.38 13.51 -17.35
N SER A 34 -14.49 13.51 -18.67
CA SER A 34 -15.51 14.27 -19.41
C SER A 34 -16.96 13.90 -19.05
N PHE A 35 -17.17 12.86 -18.21
CA PHE A 35 -18.48 12.41 -17.76
C PHE A 35 -18.76 12.77 -16.29
N GLY A 36 -17.82 13.39 -15.58
CA GLY A 36 -17.98 13.81 -14.18
C GLY A 36 -17.81 12.66 -13.17
N ALA A 37 -17.09 11.59 -13.55
CA ALA A 37 -16.70 10.57 -12.60
C ALA A 37 -15.51 11.06 -11.76
N ASN A 38 -15.63 10.94 -10.43
CA ASN A 38 -14.56 11.21 -9.48
C ASN A 38 -13.48 10.13 -9.62
N LEU A 39 -12.33 10.45 -10.23
CA LEU A 39 -11.31 9.46 -10.56
C LEU A 39 -9.95 9.85 -9.98
N TYR A 40 -9.45 9.00 -9.10
CA TYR A 40 -8.04 8.97 -8.75
C TYR A 40 -7.32 8.11 -9.78
N LYS A 41 -6.44 8.72 -10.59
CA LYS A 41 -5.76 8.05 -11.71
C LYS A 41 -4.27 8.30 -11.66
N GLY A 42 -3.50 7.29 -12.05
CA GLY A 42 -2.06 7.37 -12.22
C GLY A 42 -1.53 6.16 -12.97
N THR A 43 -0.30 6.26 -13.43
CA THR A 43 0.44 5.18 -14.08
C THR A 43 1.71 4.90 -13.30
N PHE A 44 2.13 3.64 -13.27
CA PHE A 44 3.37 3.25 -12.63
C PHE A 44 3.96 2.04 -13.34
N SER A 45 5.27 1.89 -13.26
CA SER A 45 5.99 0.75 -13.83
C SER A 45 6.08 -0.37 -12.80
N LEU A 46 5.98 -1.61 -13.30
CA LEU A 46 6.29 -2.79 -12.51
C LEU A 46 7.82 -3.00 -12.50
N PRO A 47 8.41 -3.44 -11.38
CA PRO A 47 9.83 -3.73 -11.31
C PRO A 47 10.19 -4.96 -12.15
N ASP A 48 11.33 -4.89 -12.84
CA ASP A 48 11.89 -6.01 -13.59
C ASP A 48 12.62 -7.00 -12.67
N GLY A 49 12.99 -8.16 -13.22
CA GLY A 49 13.75 -9.20 -12.48
C GLY A 49 12.89 -10.14 -11.64
N TYR A 50 11.56 -10.00 -11.71
CA TYR A 50 10.61 -10.87 -11.03
C TYR A 50 9.86 -11.75 -12.04
N THR A 51 9.73 -13.03 -11.72
CA THR A 51 8.94 -14.03 -12.48
C THR A 51 7.45 -13.85 -12.24
N LYS A 52 7.08 -13.42 -11.02
CA LYS A 52 5.71 -13.18 -10.58
C LYS A 52 5.66 -12.01 -9.62
N LEU A 53 4.65 -11.16 -9.79
CA LEU A 53 4.33 -10.06 -8.89
C LEU A 53 2.87 -10.16 -8.47
N TYR A 54 2.57 -9.73 -7.24
CA TYR A 54 1.22 -9.51 -6.77
C TYR A 54 0.99 -8.03 -6.49
N LEU A 55 -0.18 -7.52 -6.86
CA LEU A 55 -0.58 -6.15 -6.58
C LEU A 55 -1.70 -6.16 -5.54
N LEU A 56 -1.47 -5.49 -4.42
CA LEU A 56 -2.48 -5.19 -3.42
C LEU A 56 -2.89 -3.72 -3.57
N ILE A 57 -4.12 -3.47 -3.98
CA ILE A 57 -4.69 -2.13 -4.07
C ILE A 57 -5.59 -1.93 -2.85
N TYR A 58 -5.31 -0.89 -2.07
CA TYR A 58 -5.96 -0.66 -0.78
C TYR A 58 -6.11 0.83 -0.50
N THR A 59 -6.96 1.16 0.46
CA THR A 59 -7.02 2.48 1.10
C THR A 59 -6.67 2.32 2.57
N THR A 60 -6.05 3.32 3.19
CA THR A 60 -5.78 3.28 4.63
C THR A 60 -7.01 3.73 5.42
N ALA A 61 -7.13 3.34 6.69
CA ALA A 61 -8.21 3.85 7.56
C ALA A 61 -8.18 5.39 7.68
N LYS A 62 -6.98 5.97 7.65
CA LYS A 62 -6.78 7.43 7.66
C LYS A 62 -7.29 8.07 6.38
N ASP A 63 -7.01 7.47 5.23
CA ASP A 63 -7.46 8.02 3.95
C ASP A 63 -8.96 7.80 3.77
N ALA A 64 -9.50 6.64 4.15
CA ALA A 64 -10.93 6.34 4.03
C ALA A 64 -11.84 7.23 4.89
N SER A 65 -11.33 7.82 5.98
CA SER A 65 -12.09 8.77 6.82
C SER A 65 -12.03 10.21 6.32
N GLY A 66 -11.27 10.47 5.26
CA GLY A 66 -11.07 11.80 4.69
C GLY A 66 -12.16 12.24 3.71
N SER A 67 -11.91 13.39 3.07
CA SER A 67 -12.71 13.90 1.96
C SER A 67 -11.86 14.67 0.97
N THR A 68 -12.28 14.68 -0.30
CA THR A 68 -11.63 15.43 -1.38
C THR A 68 -12.41 16.71 -1.62
N VAL A 69 -11.76 17.87 -1.53
CA VAL A 69 -12.38 19.14 -1.90
C VAL A 69 -12.32 19.30 -3.41
N ILE A 70 -13.47 19.46 -4.06
CA ILE A 70 -13.53 19.76 -5.50
C ILE A 70 -13.39 21.27 -5.69
N ASP A 71 -12.55 21.68 -6.64
CA ASP A 71 -12.37 23.10 -6.98
C ASP A 71 -13.70 23.72 -7.47
N ASN A 72 -13.98 24.93 -6.99
CA ASN A 72 -15.19 25.68 -7.30
C ASN A 72 -15.28 26.07 -8.79
N GLU A 73 -14.15 26.28 -9.49
CA GLU A 73 -14.16 26.54 -10.94
C GLU A 73 -14.56 25.29 -11.73
N LEU A 74 -14.07 24.11 -11.32
CA LEU A 74 -14.43 22.82 -11.91
C LEU A 74 -15.91 22.52 -11.69
N LEU A 75 -16.39 22.77 -10.47
CA LEU A 75 -17.81 22.73 -10.14
C LEU A 75 -18.64 23.64 -11.05
N GLN A 76 -18.27 24.92 -11.20
CA GLN A 76 -18.99 25.87 -12.07
C GLN A 76 -19.00 25.45 -13.54
N ASN A 77 -17.91 24.87 -14.05
CA ASN A 77 -17.85 24.34 -15.42
C ASN A 77 -18.82 23.17 -15.61
N SER A 78 -18.92 22.26 -14.64
CA SER A 78 -19.86 21.14 -14.64
C SER A 78 -21.32 21.60 -14.48
N MET A 79 -21.57 22.74 -13.82
CA MET A 79 -22.90 23.36 -13.71
C MET A 79 -23.38 24.05 -15.01
N ARG A 80 -22.47 24.62 -15.84
CA ARG A 80 -22.85 25.32 -17.09
C ARG A 80 -23.52 24.42 -18.14
N TYR A 81 -23.29 23.11 -18.10
CA TYR A 81 -23.86 22.15 -19.07
C TYR A 81 -25.21 21.54 -18.61
N ASP A 82 -25.92 22.23 -17.71
CA ASP A 82 -27.30 21.96 -17.27
C ASP A 82 -27.60 20.50 -16.88
N ARG A 83 -26.74 19.95 -16.03
CA ARG A 83 -27.01 18.69 -15.32
C ARG A 83 -27.65 19.00 -13.97
N VAL A 84 -28.94 19.28 -13.95
CA VAL A 84 -29.71 19.63 -12.73
C VAL A 84 -29.53 18.60 -11.59
N SER A 85 -29.23 17.34 -11.93
CA SER A 85 -28.93 16.26 -10.95
C SER A 85 -27.51 16.29 -10.37
N ASP A 86 -26.59 17.03 -10.98
CA ASP A 86 -25.19 17.15 -10.58
C ASP A 86 -24.96 18.37 -9.67
N VAL A 87 -25.74 19.45 -9.84
CA VAL A 87 -25.70 20.63 -8.95
C VAL A 87 -25.97 20.26 -7.49
N GLY A 88 -26.90 19.33 -7.23
CA GLY A 88 -27.17 18.80 -5.89
C GLY A 88 -26.03 17.94 -5.33
N LYS A 89 -25.33 17.18 -6.17
CA LYS A 89 -24.21 16.31 -5.78
C LYS A 89 -22.97 17.12 -5.39
N PHE A 90 -22.70 18.18 -6.13
CA PHE A 90 -21.54 19.03 -5.91
C PHE A 90 -21.78 20.19 -4.91
N SER A 91 -23.01 20.36 -4.42
CA SER A 91 -23.30 21.25 -3.28
C SER A 91 -22.49 20.89 -2.02
N ARG A 92 -22.01 19.65 -1.93
CA ARG A 92 -21.01 19.20 -0.97
C ARG A 92 -19.64 19.45 -1.58
N LEU A 93 -19.04 20.60 -1.28
CA LEU A 93 -17.67 20.95 -1.70
C LEU A 93 -16.63 19.87 -1.37
N ALA A 94 -16.95 18.94 -0.45
CA ALA A 94 -16.12 17.81 -0.06
C ALA A 94 -16.78 16.46 -0.40
N VAL A 95 -16.14 15.68 -1.27
CA VAL A 95 -16.51 14.29 -1.59
C VAL A 95 -15.98 13.39 -0.47
N PRO A 96 -16.82 12.65 0.26
CA PRO A 96 -16.34 11.73 1.29
C PRO A 96 -15.55 10.58 0.66
N HIS A 97 -14.49 10.15 1.33
CA HIS A 97 -13.78 8.94 0.94
C HIS A 97 -14.57 7.69 1.37
N SER A 98 -14.27 6.56 0.76
CA SER A 98 -14.92 5.27 1.02
C SER A 98 -13.90 4.15 1.13
N THR A 99 -14.21 3.15 1.94
CA THR A 99 -13.48 1.88 2.04
C THR A 99 -13.73 0.98 0.85
N THR A 100 -14.72 1.28 0.02
CA THR A 100 -15.09 0.52 -1.18
C THR A 100 -15.20 1.42 -2.40
N GLY A 101 -14.93 0.86 -3.58
CA GLY A 101 -15.03 1.59 -4.83
C GLY A 101 -14.84 0.68 -6.03
N ARG A 102 -14.91 1.27 -7.22
CA ARG A 102 -14.65 0.58 -8.48
C ARG A 102 -13.23 0.93 -8.94
N ILE A 103 -12.49 -0.09 -9.35
CA ILE A 103 -11.11 0.06 -9.83
C ILE A 103 -11.08 -0.37 -11.29
N LYS A 104 -10.48 0.46 -12.14
CA LYS A 104 -10.13 0.11 -13.52
C LYS A 104 -8.62 -0.04 -13.59
N LEU A 105 -8.16 -1.21 -14.01
CA LEU A 105 -6.75 -1.51 -14.22
C LEU A 105 -6.49 -1.76 -15.70
N GLU A 106 -5.40 -1.21 -16.20
CA GLU A 106 -4.90 -1.44 -17.54
C GLU A 106 -3.43 -1.82 -17.43
N LEU A 107 -3.08 -3.01 -17.92
CA LEU A 107 -1.72 -3.50 -17.91
C LEU A 107 -1.15 -3.39 -19.31
N ILE A 108 -0.14 -2.54 -19.47
CA ILE A 108 0.53 -2.30 -20.73
C ILE A 108 1.90 -2.96 -20.66
N LYS A 109 2.13 -3.96 -21.51
CA LYS A 109 3.46 -4.58 -21.68
C LYS A 109 4.29 -3.64 -22.56
N SER A 110 5.12 -2.78 -21.95
CA SER A 110 5.98 -1.89 -22.73
C SER A 110 7.14 -2.66 -23.35
N ALA A 111 7.14 -2.80 -24.67
CA ALA A 111 8.36 -2.87 -25.47
C ALA A 111 8.71 -1.47 -26.04
N ASP A 112 8.12 -0.41 -25.48
CA ASP A 112 8.08 0.94 -26.02
C ASP A 112 8.63 1.93 -24.98
N ASP A 113 9.74 2.60 -25.32
CA ASP A 113 10.54 3.51 -24.47
C ASP A 113 9.77 4.76 -23.99
N ARG A 114 8.51 4.93 -24.39
CA ARG A 114 7.70 6.13 -24.12
C ARG A 114 7.09 6.19 -22.71
N TYR A 115 7.24 5.14 -21.91
CA TYR A 115 6.76 5.09 -20.52
C TYR A 115 7.89 5.00 -19.48
N VAL A 116 9.14 5.22 -19.87
CA VAL A 116 10.25 5.41 -18.92
C VAL A 116 10.04 6.76 -18.22
N THR A 117 9.42 6.73 -17.05
CA THR A 117 9.33 7.90 -16.18
C THR A 117 10.23 7.64 -14.98
N GLU A 118 11.21 8.54 -14.82
CA GLU A 118 12.14 8.77 -13.72
C GLU A 118 12.55 7.56 -12.87
N GLU A 119 13.86 7.28 -12.89
CA GLU A 119 14.56 6.36 -12.01
C GLU A 119 13.95 6.37 -10.60
N ALA A 120 13.28 5.26 -10.25
CA ALA A 120 12.93 5.01 -8.87
C ALA A 120 14.21 5.16 -8.05
N PRO A 121 14.23 6.00 -7.00
CA PRO A 121 15.43 6.15 -6.18
C PRO A 121 15.79 4.76 -5.69
N VAL A 122 17.01 4.31 -5.97
CA VAL A 122 17.57 3.06 -5.47
C VAL A 122 17.51 3.12 -3.95
N ARG A 123 16.42 2.60 -3.37
CA ARG A 123 16.27 2.50 -1.93
C ARG A 123 17.17 1.33 -1.51
N THR A 124 18.32 1.67 -0.95
CA THR A 124 19.11 0.74 -0.16
C THR A 124 18.18 0.04 0.86
N PRO A 125 18.29 -1.28 1.04
CA PRO A 125 17.48 -1.99 2.02
C PRO A 125 17.63 -1.33 3.39
N VAL A 126 16.51 -1.22 4.13
CA VAL A 126 16.39 -0.58 5.45
C VAL A 126 17.47 -1.06 6.45
N CYS A 127 18.04 -2.25 6.21
CA CYS A 127 19.13 -2.86 6.96
C CYS A 127 20.43 -2.04 7.03
N LEU A 128 20.63 -1.05 6.14
CA LEU A 128 21.84 -0.23 6.10
C LEU A 128 21.71 1.13 6.79
N GLN A 129 20.50 1.57 7.17
CA GLN A 129 20.31 2.92 7.71
C GLN A 129 20.48 3.01 9.22
N ASN A 130 20.28 1.91 9.94
CA ASN A 130 20.52 1.83 11.39
C ASN A 130 21.21 0.49 11.69
N ARG A 131 22.54 0.45 11.67
CA ARG A 131 23.26 -0.53 12.49
C ARG A 131 23.33 0.03 13.91
N PRO A 132 22.60 -0.52 14.89
CA PRO A 132 23.09 -0.43 16.26
C PRO A 132 24.47 -1.06 16.26
N ASN A 133 25.43 -0.39 16.90
CA ASN A 133 26.76 -0.92 17.12
C ASN A 133 26.66 -2.37 17.60
N THR A 134 27.46 -3.22 16.97
CA THR A 134 27.58 -4.66 17.19
C THR A 134 27.61 -4.97 18.68
N ALA A 135 26.44 -5.29 19.24
CA ALA A 135 26.31 -5.85 20.57
C ALA A 135 26.08 -7.35 20.39
N ALA A 136 27.15 -8.11 20.65
CA ALA A 136 27.15 -9.54 20.99
C ALA A 136 26.12 -10.44 20.29
N GLY A 137 26.54 -11.07 19.19
CA GLY A 137 26.35 -12.50 18.89
C GLY A 137 25.04 -13.20 19.30
N ILE A 138 23.87 -12.61 19.05
CA ILE A 138 22.60 -13.32 19.16
C ILE A 138 22.54 -14.34 18.00
N SER A 139 22.37 -15.62 18.33
CA SER A 139 22.28 -16.68 17.32
C SER A 139 20.92 -16.67 16.61
N ALA A 140 20.84 -17.27 15.42
CA ALA A 140 19.57 -17.43 14.68
C ALA A 140 18.48 -18.07 15.55
N GLN A 141 18.84 -19.08 16.34
CA GLN A 141 17.91 -19.81 17.21
C GLN A 141 17.33 -18.90 18.29
N GLU A 142 18.15 -18.02 18.86
CA GLU A 142 17.74 -17.12 19.93
C GLU A 142 16.78 -16.03 19.41
N TYR A 143 16.95 -15.56 18.18
CA TYR A 143 15.96 -14.71 17.52
C TYR A 143 14.61 -15.43 17.37
N TYR A 144 14.62 -16.68 16.92
CA TYR A 144 13.39 -17.48 16.73
C TYR A 144 12.65 -17.74 18.05
N GLU A 145 13.38 -17.97 19.14
CA GLU A 145 12.80 -18.13 20.47
C GLU A 145 12.16 -16.84 20.98
N LYS A 146 12.83 -15.68 20.80
CA LYS A 146 12.26 -14.37 21.16
C LYS A 146 10.97 -14.09 20.39
N ILE A 147 10.97 -14.35 19.08
CA ILE A 147 9.78 -14.19 18.21
C ILE A 147 8.63 -15.08 18.72
N ARG A 148 8.88 -16.37 18.95
CA ARG A 148 7.87 -17.31 19.49
C ARG A 148 7.29 -16.84 20.82
N LYS A 149 8.16 -16.40 21.73
CA LYS A 149 7.77 -15.93 23.06
C LYS A 149 6.87 -14.69 22.96
N LEU A 150 7.27 -13.68 22.20
CA LEU A 150 6.49 -12.45 22.04
C LEU A 150 5.11 -12.71 21.41
N LEU A 151 5.06 -13.62 20.43
CA LEU A 151 3.80 -14.07 19.84
C LEU A 151 2.90 -14.82 20.83
N SER A 152 3.45 -15.59 21.77
CA SER A 152 2.64 -16.19 22.85
C SER A 152 2.03 -15.14 23.79
N PHE A 153 2.67 -13.98 23.93
CA PHE A 153 2.16 -12.84 24.69
C PHE A 153 1.30 -11.89 23.84
N LYS A 154 1.06 -12.21 22.56
CA LYS A 154 0.38 -11.32 21.59
C LYS A 154 1.06 -9.95 21.41
N ASP A 155 2.35 -9.88 21.69
CA ASP A 155 3.18 -8.69 21.46
C ASP A 155 3.74 -8.71 20.04
N TYR A 156 2.87 -8.40 19.08
CA TYR A 156 3.18 -8.45 17.66
C TYR A 156 4.19 -7.36 17.24
N GLU A 157 4.15 -6.20 17.90
CA GLU A 157 5.01 -5.06 17.55
C GLU A 157 6.48 -5.38 17.83
N GLN A 158 6.78 -5.90 19.02
CA GLN A 158 8.14 -6.35 19.33
C GLN A 158 8.54 -7.59 18.53
N ALA A 159 7.60 -8.52 18.27
CA ALA A 159 7.90 -9.70 17.44
C ALA A 159 8.35 -9.30 16.02
N ILE A 160 7.69 -8.31 15.40
CA ILE A 160 8.07 -7.76 14.09
C ILE A 160 9.42 -7.04 14.15
N GLN A 161 9.77 -6.43 15.27
CA GLN A 161 11.11 -5.85 15.45
C GLN A 161 12.19 -6.93 15.44
N TYR A 162 12.02 -8.03 16.19
CA TYR A 162 13.00 -9.13 16.21
C TYR A 162 13.09 -9.88 14.89
N VAL A 163 12.01 -9.98 14.12
CA VAL A 163 12.04 -10.51 12.74
C VAL A 163 12.97 -9.66 11.86
N ARG A 164 12.80 -8.33 11.90
CA ARG A 164 13.64 -7.41 11.13
C ARG A 164 15.10 -7.48 11.56
N GLU A 165 15.39 -7.54 12.85
CA GLU A 165 16.76 -7.66 13.38
C GLU A 165 17.44 -8.96 12.94
N ALA A 166 16.71 -10.07 12.98
CA ALA A 166 17.21 -11.38 12.52
C ALA A 166 17.54 -11.37 11.03
N GLU A 167 16.66 -10.80 10.20
CA GLU A 167 16.87 -10.68 8.76
C GLU A 167 18.01 -9.73 8.39
N CYS A 168 18.13 -8.61 9.12
CA CYS A 168 19.28 -7.71 8.99
C CYS A 168 20.60 -8.40 9.36
N SER A 169 20.55 -9.41 10.22
CA SER A 169 21.69 -10.24 10.61
C SER A 169 21.95 -11.41 9.65
N GLY A 170 21.19 -11.52 8.55
CA GLY A 170 21.31 -12.59 7.56
C GLY A 170 20.50 -13.86 7.87
N PHE A 171 19.68 -13.85 8.92
CA PHE A 171 18.82 -14.98 9.28
C PHE A 171 17.46 -14.88 8.58
N THR A 172 17.37 -15.47 7.39
CA THR A 172 16.21 -15.34 6.49
C THR A 172 14.96 -16.11 6.94
N LYS A 173 15.07 -17.06 7.88
CA LYS A 173 13.93 -17.89 8.33
C LYS A 173 13.10 -17.26 9.46
N ALA A 174 13.46 -16.07 9.95
CA ALA A 174 12.78 -15.45 11.07
C ALA A 174 11.30 -15.16 10.80
N ARG A 175 10.99 -14.78 9.55
CA ARG A 175 9.64 -14.49 9.09
C ARG A 175 8.78 -15.74 8.94
N ASP A 176 9.35 -16.83 8.43
CA ASP A 176 8.66 -18.12 8.37
C ASP A 176 8.25 -18.59 9.76
N VAL A 177 9.15 -18.44 10.75
CA VAL A 177 8.87 -18.77 12.16
C VAL A 177 7.76 -17.88 12.73
N PHE A 178 7.73 -16.60 12.38
CA PHE A 178 6.67 -15.69 12.83
C PHE A 178 5.30 -16.14 12.31
N PHE A 179 5.18 -16.44 11.02
CA PHE A 179 3.91 -16.86 10.43
C PHE A 179 3.48 -18.26 10.89
N SER A 180 4.40 -19.22 11.00
CA SER A 180 4.06 -20.57 11.46
C SER A 180 3.44 -20.56 12.87
N VAL A 181 3.94 -19.69 13.75
CA VAL A 181 3.45 -19.57 15.14
C VAL A 181 2.08 -18.90 15.20
N ILE A 182 1.83 -17.90 14.34
CA ILE A 182 0.51 -17.29 14.23
C ILE A 182 -0.51 -18.32 13.74
N GLU A 183 -0.19 -19.07 12.68
CA GLU A 183 -1.05 -20.14 12.16
C GLU A 183 -1.36 -21.21 13.22
N ASP A 184 -0.35 -21.64 13.98
CA ASP A 184 -0.51 -22.60 15.07
C ASP A 184 -1.37 -22.06 16.22
N ASN A 185 -1.21 -20.79 16.57
CA ASN A 185 -2.00 -20.15 17.63
C ASN A 185 -3.46 -19.99 17.21
N GLU A 186 -3.74 -19.64 15.96
CA GLU A 186 -5.11 -19.59 15.42
C GLU A 186 -5.77 -20.97 15.48
N ARG A 187 -5.05 -22.04 15.09
CA ARG A 187 -5.57 -23.42 15.16
C ARG A 187 -5.85 -23.93 16.57
N LYS A 188 -5.14 -23.44 17.60
CA LYS A 188 -5.33 -23.84 19.00
C LYS A 188 -6.43 -23.07 19.72
N ASN A 189 -6.89 -21.95 19.16
CA ASN A 189 -7.99 -21.15 19.70
C ASN A 189 -9.35 -21.45 19.03
N LEU A 190 -9.38 -22.47 18.15
CA LEU A 190 -10.56 -23.13 17.58
C LEU A 190 -10.84 -24.43 18.33
#